data_AF-A0AAE0NJC3-F1
#
_entry.id   AF-A0AAE0NJC3-F1
#
_cell.length_a   1.000
_cell.length_b   1.000
_cell.length_c   1.000
_cell.angle_alpha   90.00
_cell.angle_beta   90.00
_cell.angle_gamma   90.00
#
_symmetry.space_group_name_H-M   'P 1'
#
loop_
_entity.id
_entity.type
_entity.pdbx_description
1 polymer ?
#
loop_
_entity_poly.entity_id
_entity_poly.type
_entity_poly.pdbx_seq_one_letter_code
_entity_poly.pdbx_strand_id
1 'polypeptide(L)'
;MSASATSPGRLLRLTLQIYTKKEKPLEEGEKFSREYLSKVAGIHARNGIEIYQMVYTPAPFREALDGMNRRNKRGWVIDDHDITVEFYFRSFAELTRVNQDPEFQALQAAEGPYVNLVHTVAALGWVEKYVDGGRIVHLGADGKSTYPPWAELRDISTALPPAQAQAEDVESAPA
;
A
#
# COMPACT_ATOMS: atom_id res chain seq x y z
N MET A 1 15.33 -16.25 -29.64
CA MET A 1 14.44 -17.05 -28.76
C MET A 1 13.61 -16.05 -27.96
N SER A 2 12.32 -15.89 -28.28
CA SER A 2 11.45 -14.99 -27.53
C SER A 2 11.03 -15.73 -26.26
N ALA A 3 11.41 -15.23 -25.09
CA ALA A 3 10.84 -15.72 -23.84
C ALA A 3 9.32 -15.50 -23.93
N SER A 4 8.54 -16.58 -23.78
CA SER A 4 7.10 -16.43 -23.56
C SER A 4 6.95 -15.60 -22.30
N ALA A 5 6.59 -14.32 -22.44
CA ALA A 5 6.44 -13.44 -21.31
C ALA A 5 5.23 -13.93 -20.51
N THR A 6 5.49 -14.60 -19.40
CA THR A 6 4.47 -14.98 -18.44
C THR A 6 3.69 -13.73 -18.07
N SER A 7 2.36 -13.78 -18.14
CA SER A 7 1.52 -12.65 -17.78
C SER A 7 1.85 -12.20 -16.34
N PRO A 8 1.98 -10.90 -16.06
CA PRO A 8 2.40 -10.38 -14.76
C PRO A 8 1.43 -10.71 -13.59
N GLY A 9 0.25 -11.26 -13.90
CA GLY A 9 -0.77 -11.60 -12.91
C GLY A 9 -1.30 -10.36 -12.18
N ARG A 10 -2.13 -10.59 -11.16
CA ARG A 10 -2.68 -9.53 -10.33
C ARG A 10 -1.74 -9.19 -9.18
N LEU A 11 -1.41 -7.92 -9.01
CA LEU A 11 -0.72 -7.40 -7.84
C LEU A 11 -1.68 -6.48 -7.09
N LEU A 12 -2.03 -6.83 -5.86
CA LEU A 12 -2.90 -6.00 -5.02
C LEU A 12 -2.08 -4.85 -4.42
N ARG A 13 -2.74 -3.72 -4.19
CA ARG A 13 -2.20 -2.56 -3.48
C ARG A 13 -3.19 -2.13 -2.41
N LEU A 14 -2.76 -2.21 -1.15
CA LEU A 14 -3.44 -1.57 -0.02
C LEU A 14 -2.73 -0.25 0.26
N THR A 15 -3.49 0.84 0.31
CA THR A 15 -2.98 2.16 0.72
C THR A 15 -3.64 2.61 2.01
N LEU A 16 -2.84 3.17 2.92
CA LEU A 16 -3.32 3.86 4.12
C LEU A 16 -2.89 5.33 4.04
N GLN A 17 -3.83 6.25 3.92
CA GLN A 17 -3.58 7.68 4.01
C GLN A 17 -3.71 8.13 5.47
N ILE A 18 -2.68 8.79 5.99
CA ILE A 18 -2.49 9.02 7.43
C ILE A 18 -2.18 10.49 7.68
N TYR A 19 -2.85 11.06 8.67
CA TYR A 19 -2.41 12.30 9.31
C TYR A 19 -1.45 12.00 10.47
N THR A 20 -0.40 12.79 10.55
CA THR A 20 0.49 12.81 11.71
C THR A 20 -0.16 13.55 12.88
N LYS A 21 0.14 13.13 14.11
CA LYS A 21 -0.26 13.88 15.30
C LYS A 21 0.60 15.14 15.42
N LYS A 22 -0.06 16.30 15.50
CA LYS A 22 0.60 17.62 15.56
C LYS A 22 1.18 17.98 16.93
N GLU A 23 0.98 17.12 17.94
CA GLU A 23 1.47 17.32 19.31
C GLU A 23 2.98 17.11 19.44
N LYS A 24 3.60 16.45 18.46
CA LYS A 24 5.04 16.19 18.41
C LYS A 24 5.77 17.16 17.47
N PRO A 25 7.01 17.56 17.79
CA PRO A 25 7.86 18.27 16.83
C PRO A 25 8.02 17.46 15.55
N LEU A 26 7.97 18.13 14.40
CA LEU A 26 8.07 17.50 13.08
C LEU A 26 9.31 16.60 12.96
N GLU A 27 10.47 17.09 13.40
CA GLU A 27 11.74 16.36 13.37
C GLU A 27 11.70 15.05 14.18
N GLU A 28 10.98 15.02 15.29
CA GLU A 28 10.81 13.80 16.11
C GLU A 28 9.98 12.76 15.35
N GLY A 29 8.89 13.19 14.70
CA GLY A 29 8.05 12.33 13.88
C GLY A 29 8.78 11.80 12.64
N GLU A 30 9.54 12.64 11.96
CA GLU A 30 10.36 12.24 10.80
C GLU A 30 11.43 11.22 11.17
N LYS A 31 12.13 11.46 12.29
CA LYS A 31 13.13 10.52 12.82
C LYS A 31 12.49 9.19 13.18
N PHE A 32 11.38 9.22 13.93
CA PHE A 32 10.63 8.01 14.25
C PHE A 32 10.24 7.24 13.00
N SER A 33 9.68 7.91 11.99
CA SER A 33 9.24 7.28 10.74
C SER A 33 10.39 6.56 10.02
N ARG A 34 11.57 7.18 9.92
CA ARG A 34 12.75 6.58 9.28
C ARG A 34 13.31 5.38 10.06
N GLU A 35 13.37 5.48 11.39
CA GLU A 35 13.82 4.38 12.26
C GLU A 35 12.82 3.23 12.31
N TYR A 36 11.53 3.53 12.28
CA TYR A 36 10.46 2.55 12.21
C TYR A 36 10.53 1.77 10.90
N LEU A 37 10.60 2.48 9.77
CA LEU A 37 10.69 1.90 8.42
C LEU A 37 11.84 0.91 8.25
N SER A 38 13.02 1.25 8.75
CA SER A 38 14.20 0.39 8.62
C SER A 38 14.04 -0.95 9.35
N LYS A 39 13.25 -0.97 10.44
CA LYS A 39 12.94 -2.18 11.20
C LYS A 39 11.86 -3.00 10.52
N VAL A 40 10.76 -2.37 10.11
CA VAL A 40 9.62 -3.11 9.56
C VAL A 40 9.86 -3.63 8.14
N ALA A 41 10.76 -3.04 7.35
CA ALA A 41 11.01 -3.47 5.97
C ALA A 41 11.39 -4.95 5.86
N GLY A 42 12.26 -5.44 6.76
CA GLY A 42 12.64 -6.86 6.81
C GLY A 42 11.46 -7.78 7.16
N ILE A 43 10.54 -7.29 7.99
CA ILE A 43 9.33 -8.01 8.40
C ILE A 43 8.35 -8.18 7.24
N HIS A 44 8.13 -7.11 6.48
CA HIS A 44 7.25 -7.16 5.31
C HIS A 44 7.81 -8.10 4.25
N ALA A 45 9.11 -7.99 3.94
CA ALA A 45 9.76 -8.82 2.94
C ALA A 45 9.70 -10.32 3.30
N ARG A 46 10.05 -10.71 4.55
CA ARG A 46 10.03 -12.13 4.96
C ARG A 46 8.63 -12.75 4.98
N ASN A 47 7.59 -11.93 5.10
CA ASN A 47 6.19 -12.37 5.11
C ASN A 47 5.53 -12.36 3.71
N GLY A 48 6.26 -11.96 2.68
CA GLY A 48 5.86 -12.06 1.26
C GLY A 48 5.28 -10.77 0.66
N ILE A 49 5.40 -9.63 1.33
CA ILE A 49 5.04 -8.34 0.74
C ILE A 49 6.05 -7.98 -0.35
N GLU A 50 5.58 -7.77 -1.58
CA GLU A 50 6.44 -7.47 -2.73
C GLU A 50 7.00 -6.05 -2.68
N ILE A 51 6.18 -5.08 -2.26
CA ILE A 51 6.58 -3.68 -2.11
C ILE A 51 5.94 -3.14 -0.84
N TYR A 52 6.78 -2.54 0.01
CA TYR A 52 6.36 -1.74 1.15
C TYR A 52 7.01 -0.37 1.05
N GLN A 53 6.21 0.68 0.96
CA GLN A 53 6.73 2.04 0.78
C GLN A 53 5.90 3.10 1.51
N MET A 54 6.55 4.23 1.77
CA MET A 54 5.90 5.44 2.28
C MET A 54 6.08 6.59 1.30
N VAL A 55 4.98 7.26 1.02
CA VAL A 55 4.94 8.52 0.27
C VAL A 55 4.68 9.64 1.28
N TYR A 56 5.61 10.59 1.37
CA TYR A 56 5.48 11.76 2.25
C TYR A 56 4.95 12.94 1.44
N THR A 57 3.94 13.63 1.98
CA THR A 57 3.26 14.75 1.32
C THR A 57 3.29 16.02 2.19
N PRO A 58 4.50 16.52 2.54
CA PRO A 58 4.60 17.76 3.30
C PRO A 58 4.04 18.94 2.50
N ALA A 59 3.70 20.03 3.20
CA ALA A 59 3.01 21.18 2.60
C ALA A 59 3.63 21.69 1.27
N PRO A 60 4.96 21.83 1.12
CA PRO A 60 5.54 22.32 -0.14
C PRO A 60 5.23 21.45 -1.37
N PHE A 61 5.09 20.13 -1.20
CA PHE A 61 4.76 19.23 -2.30
C PHE A 61 3.29 19.38 -2.72
N ARG A 62 2.40 19.55 -1.74
CA ARG A 62 0.98 19.81 -1.98
C ARG A 62 0.76 21.17 -2.65
N GLU A 63 1.48 22.20 -2.22
CA GLU A 63 1.45 23.53 -2.83
C GLU A 63 1.93 23.51 -4.29
N ALA A 64 3.02 22.79 -4.57
CA ALA A 64 3.51 22.61 -5.94
C ALA A 64 2.48 21.90 -6.83
N LEU A 65 1.85 20.85 -6.30
CA LEU A 65 0.80 20.10 -7.01
C LEU A 65 -0.44 20.96 -7.26
N ASP A 66 -0.89 21.73 -6.27
CA ASP A 66 -2.02 22.67 -6.40
C ASP A 66 -1.74 23.76 -7.44
N GLY A 67 -0.53 24.33 -7.43
CA GLY A 67 -0.11 25.30 -8.45
C GLY A 67 -0.16 24.73 -9.87
N MET A 68 0.21 23.46 -10.05
CA MET A 68 0.06 22.76 -11.33
C MET A 68 -1.40 22.49 -11.69
N ASN A 69 -2.20 22.03 -10.73
CA ASN A 69 -3.64 21.76 -10.88
C ASN A 69 -4.39 23.01 -11.36
N ARG A 70 -4.15 24.16 -10.71
CA ARG A 70 -4.75 25.45 -11.08
C ARG A 70 -4.31 25.95 -12.45
N ARG A 71 -3.00 25.97 -12.74
CA ARG A 71 -2.47 26.43 -14.04
C ARG A 71 -3.06 25.65 -15.21
N ASN A 72 -3.26 24.35 -15.03
CA ASN A 72 -3.74 23.46 -16.07
C ASN A 72 -5.25 23.19 -16.00
N LYS A 73 -5.99 23.89 -15.13
CA LYS A 73 -7.46 23.77 -14.95
C LYS A 73 -7.92 22.31 -14.80
N ARG A 74 -7.19 21.51 -14.02
CA ARG A 74 -7.45 20.07 -13.93
C ARG A 74 -8.63 19.71 -13.03
N GLY A 75 -9.00 20.59 -12.10
CA GLY A 75 -10.15 20.39 -11.20
C GLY A 75 -9.92 19.30 -10.16
N TRP A 76 -8.67 18.95 -9.85
CA TRP A 76 -8.35 17.94 -8.86
C TRP A 76 -8.60 18.47 -7.44
N VAL A 77 -9.04 17.57 -6.56
CA VAL A 77 -8.95 17.77 -5.11
C VAL A 77 -7.57 17.30 -4.67
N ILE A 78 -6.84 18.15 -3.96
CA ILE A 78 -5.52 17.81 -3.45
C ILE A 78 -5.69 17.09 -2.12
N ASP A 79 -5.23 15.84 -2.05
CA ASP A 79 -5.17 15.08 -0.81
C ASP A 79 -4.27 15.81 0.20
N ASP A 80 -4.75 15.94 1.43
CA ASP A 80 -4.09 16.71 2.48
C ASP A 80 -3.55 15.84 3.63
N HIS A 81 -3.55 14.52 3.49
CA HIS A 81 -2.86 13.62 4.42
C HIS A 81 -1.34 13.89 4.36
N ASP A 82 -0.65 13.55 5.44
CA ASP A 82 0.80 13.79 5.55
C ASP A 82 1.62 12.63 4.96
N ILE A 83 1.04 11.43 5.00
CA ILE A 83 1.71 10.17 4.67
C ILE A 83 0.73 9.26 3.94
N THR A 84 1.19 8.59 2.89
CA THR A 84 0.55 7.38 2.34
C THR A 84 1.46 6.18 2.54
N VAL A 85 0.99 5.15 3.23
CA VAL A 85 1.67 3.85 3.35
C VAL A 85 1.09 2.91 2.30
N GLU A 86 1.94 2.18 1.60
CA GLU A 86 1.51 1.28 0.53
C GLU A 86 2.11 -0.12 0.70
N PHE A 87 1.23 -1.12 0.61
CA PHE A 87 1.57 -2.54 0.64
C PHE A 87 1.17 -3.16 -0.69
N TYR A 88 2.10 -3.87 -1.32
CA TYR A 88 1.84 -4.60 -2.56
C TYR A 88 2.05 -6.10 -2.33
N PHE A 89 1.07 -6.90 -2.68
CA PHE A 89 1.00 -8.30 -2.28
C PHE A 89 0.10 -9.10 -3.26
N ARG A 90 0.22 -10.42 -3.26
CA ARG A 90 -0.53 -11.32 -4.16
C ARG A 90 -1.70 -11.99 -3.46
N SER A 91 -1.59 -12.22 -2.15
CA SER A 91 -2.62 -12.88 -1.36
C SER A 91 -2.81 -12.20 -0.01
N PHE A 92 -4.05 -12.16 0.47
CA PHE A 92 -4.35 -11.68 1.82
C PHE A 92 -3.65 -12.50 2.91
N ALA A 93 -3.26 -13.74 2.64
CA ALA A 93 -2.44 -14.53 3.56
C ALA A 93 -1.11 -13.83 3.91
N GLU A 94 -0.53 -13.06 2.99
CA GLU A 94 0.70 -12.29 3.24
C GLU A 94 0.46 -11.18 4.26
N LEU A 95 -0.63 -10.42 4.12
CA LEU A 95 -1.04 -9.42 5.12
C LEU A 95 -1.36 -10.07 6.48
N THR A 96 -2.06 -11.21 6.49
CA THR A 96 -2.37 -11.95 7.72
C THR A 96 -1.08 -12.34 8.45
N ARG A 97 -0.07 -12.86 7.73
CA ARG A 97 1.22 -13.22 8.33
C ARG A 97 1.95 -12.01 8.93
N VAL A 98 1.93 -10.86 8.25
CA VAL A 98 2.50 -9.61 8.80
C VAL A 98 1.78 -9.21 10.08
N ASN A 99 0.44 -9.21 10.10
CA ASN A 99 -0.35 -8.83 11.27
C ASN A 99 -0.17 -9.79 12.47
N GLN A 100 0.16 -11.05 12.20
CA GLN A 100 0.45 -12.07 13.21
C GLN A 100 1.92 -12.10 13.65
N ASP A 101 2.80 -11.32 13.01
CA ASP A 101 4.22 -11.27 13.35
C ASP A 101 4.41 -10.51 14.68
N PRO A 102 4.93 -11.15 15.74
CA PRO A 102 5.03 -10.53 17.06
C PRO A 102 6.01 -9.34 17.09
N GLU A 103 7.05 -9.35 16.24
CA GLU A 103 7.96 -8.21 16.12
C GLU A 103 7.22 -7.01 15.49
N PHE A 104 6.34 -7.28 14.51
CA PHE A 104 5.52 -6.23 13.91
C PHE A 104 4.53 -5.66 14.91
N GLN A 105 3.82 -6.49 15.67
CA GLN A 105 2.88 -6.04 16.70
C GLN A 105 3.56 -5.14 17.74
N ALA A 106 4.76 -5.51 18.18
CA ALA A 106 5.55 -4.70 19.12
C ALA A 106 5.95 -3.34 18.51
N LEU A 107 6.32 -3.30 17.23
CA LEU A 107 6.66 -2.06 16.53
C LEU A 107 5.42 -1.19 16.30
N GLN A 108 4.31 -1.78 15.85
CA GLN A 108 3.05 -1.08 15.59
C GLN A 108 2.51 -0.40 16.86
N ALA A 109 2.65 -1.03 18.03
CA ALA A 109 2.27 -0.43 19.31
C ALA A 109 3.00 0.91 19.59
N ALA A 110 4.18 1.13 19.00
CA ALA A 110 4.95 2.35 19.16
C ALA A 110 4.47 3.52 18.26
N GLU A 111 3.57 3.28 17.30
CA GLU A 111 3.08 4.31 16.37
C GLU A 111 2.10 5.31 17.01
N GLY A 112 1.42 4.90 18.09
CA GLY A 112 0.30 5.64 18.69
C GLY A 112 0.56 7.13 19.00
N PRO A 113 1.75 7.55 19.45
CA PRO A 113 2.07 8.96 19.66
C PRO A 113 2.24 9.80 18.38
N TYR A 114 2.48 9.16 17.24
CA TYR A 114 2.87 9.83 15.99
C TYR A 114 1.76 9.81 14.93
N VAL A 115 0.88 8.80 14.98
CA VAL A 115 -0.15 8.54 13.96
C VAL A 115 -1.55 8.86 14.49
N ASN A 116 -2.36 9.55 13.69
CA ASN A 116 -3.79 9.70 13.93
C ASN A 116 -4.58 8.64 13.16
N LEU A 117 -4.95 7.56 13.86
CA LEU A 117 -5.68 6.43 13.29
C LEU A 117 -7.17 6.71 13.04
N VAL A 118 -7.76 7.73 13.68
CA VAL A 118 -9.21 8.02 13.58
C VAL A 118 -9.60 8.54 12.20
N HIS A 119 -8.66 9.19 11.51
CA HIS A 119 -8.88 9.74 10.17
C HIS A 119 -8.07 9.02 9.09
N THR A 120 -7.59 7.80 9.38
CA THR A 120 -6.93 7.00 8.36
C THR A 120 -7.93 6.58 7.30
N VAL A 121 -7.63 6.92 6.04
CA VAL A 121 -8.38 6.43 4.89
C VAL A 121 -7.65 5.20 4.34
N ALA A 122 -8.40 4.16 4.00
CA ALA A 122 -7.86 2.95 3.40
C ALA A 122 -8.48 2.71 2.03
N ALA A 123 -7.65 2.27 1.08
CA ALA A 123 -8.12 1.84 -0.24
C ALA A 123 -7.40 0.56 -0.68
N LEU A 124 -8.13 -0.31 -1.36
CA LEU A 124 -7.61 -1.56 -1.93
C LEU A 124 -7.91 -1.59 -3.44
N GLY A 125 -6.90 -1.96 -4.22
CA GLY A 125 -7.06 -2.17 -5.66
C GLY A 125 -6.02 -3.15 -6.21
N TRP A 126 -5.98 -3.32 -7.53
CA TRP A 126 -4.86 -3.96 -8.21
C TRP A 126 -4.06 -2.94 -9.01
N VAL A 127 -2.84 -3.30 -9.37
CA VAL A 127 -1.92 -2.44 -10.12
C VAL A 127 -1.57 -3.07 -11.45
N GLU A 128 -1.72 -2.28 -12.51
CA GLU A 128 -1.17 -2.57 -13.84
C GLU A 128 -0.08 -1.54 -14.14
N LYS A 129 1.13 -2.02 -14.39
CA LYS A 129 2.30 -1.19 -14.70
C LYS A 129 2.51 -1.21 -16.21
N TYR A 130 2.61 -0.03 -16.82
CA TYR A 130 2.86 0.11 -18.26
C TYR A 130 4.22 0.76 -18.57
N VAL A 131 4.81 1.41 -17.56
CA VAL A 131 6.17 1.97 -17.62
C VAL A 131 6.91 1.61 -16.34
N ASP A 132 8.11 1.06 -16.47
CA ASP A 132 8.99 0.74 -15.35
C ASP A 132 10.43 1.14 -15.66
N GLY A 133 11.06 1.92 -14.77
CA GLY A 133 12.43 2.40 -14.98
C GLY A 133 12.63 3.13 -16.32
N GLY A 134 11.63 3.87 -16.79
CA GLY A 134 11.66 4.58 -18.08
C GLY A 134 11.46 3.70 -19.32
N ARG A 135 11.11 2.41 -19.15
CA ARG A 135 10.85 1.47 -20.25
C ARG A 135 9.38 1.08 -20.30
N ILE A 136 8.85 0.89 -21.51
CA ILE A 136 7.52 0.31 -21.70
C ILE A 136 7.57 -1.16 -21.27
N VAL A 137 6.63 -1.56 -20.41
CA VAL A 137 6.48 -2.93 -19.92
C VAL A 137 5.03 -3.38 -20.11
N HIS A 138 4.83 -4.71 -20.12
CA HIS A 138 3.50 -5.34 -20.14
C HIS A 138 2.58 -4.91 -21.30
N LEU A 139 3.19 -4.51 -22.43
CA LEU A 139 2.54 -4.37 -23.72
C LEU A 139 3.12 -5.39 -24.71
N GLY A 140 2.25 -6.07 -25.44
CA GLY A 140 2.61 -6.96 -26.54
C GLY A 140 3.12 -6.19 -27.75
N ALA A 141 3.67 -6.90 -28.73
CA ALA A 141 4.13 -6.29 -30.00
C ALA A 141 3.00 -5.62 -30.79
N ASP A 142 1.75 -5.99 -30.52
CA ASP A 142 0.53 -5.39 -31.07
C ASP A 142 0.04 -4.15 -30.27
N GLY A 143 0.78 -3.73 -29.25
CA GLY A 143 0.44 -2.61 -28.39
C GLY A 143 -0.64 -2.90 -27.35
N LYS A 144 -1.09 -4.15 -27.21
CA LYS A 144 -2.12 -4.53 -26.23
C LYS A 144 -1.52 -4.92 -24.90
N SER A 145 -2.29 -4.72 -23.83
CA SER A 145 -1.92 -5.16 -22.48
C SER A 145 -1.66 -6.66 -22.44
N THR A 146 -0.58 -7.06 -21.75
CA THR A 146 -0.27 -8.47 -21.47
C THR A 146 -0.87 -8.97 -20.16
N TYR A 147 -1.63 -8.12 -19.45
CA TYR A 147 -2.34 -8.51 -18.24
C TYR A 147 -3.50 -9.46 -18.56
N PRO A 148 -3.95 -10.29 -17.58
CA PRO A 148 -5.13 -11.11 -17.74
C PRO A 148 -6.39 -10.27 -18.03
N PRO A 149 -7.46 -10.88 -18.55
CA PRO A 149 -8.72 -10.19 -18.78
C PRO A 149 -9.27 -9.53 -17.52
N TRP A 150 -9.94 -8.39 -17.68
CA TRP A 150 -10.55 -7.64 -16.57
C TRP A 150 -11.44 -8.50 -15.66
N ALA A 151 -12.20 -9.43 -16.24
CA ALA A 151 -13.08 -10.33 -15.51
C ALA A 151 -12.32 -11.24 -14.53
N GLU A 152 -11.09 -11.64 -14.89
CA GLU A 152 -10.21 -12.44 -14.04
C GLU A 152 -9.54 -11.55 -12.97
N LEU A 153 -9.09 -10.35 -13.33
CA LEU A 153 -8.43 -9.43 -12.39
C LEU A 153 -9.37 -8.90 -11.30
N ARG A 154 -10.63 -8.67 -11.64
CA ARG A 154 -11.63 -8.21 -10.65
C ARG A 154 -12.07 -9.31 -9.68
N ASP A 155 -11.90 -10.58 -10.03
CA ASP A 155 -12.35 -11.70 -9.21
C ASP A 155 -11.37 -11.98 -8.07
N ILE A 156 -11.59 -11.34 -6.91
CA ILE A 156 -10.71 -11.42 -5.74
C ILE A 156 -10.72 -12.75 -4.99
N SER A 157 -11.60 -13.69 -5.36
CA SER A 157 -11.73 -14.97 -4.65
C SER A 157 -10.42 -15.76 -4.54
N THR A 158 -9.57 -15.71 -5.57
CA THR A 158 -8.28 -16.43 -5.60
C THR A 158 -7.20 -15.80 -4.70
N ALA A 159 -7.38 -14.56 -4.28
CA ALA A 159 -6.45 -13.86 -3.39
C ALA A 159 -6.87 -13.94 -1.91
N LEU A 160 -8.15 -14.23 -1.64
CA LEU A 160 -8.69 -14.40 -0.31
C LEU A 160 -8.28 -15.75 0.29
N PRO A 161 -8.11 -15.85 1.62
CA PRO A 161 -7.96 -17.15 2.27
C PRO A 161 -9.24 -18.00 2.06
N PRO A 162 -9.13 -19.34 2.07
CA PRO A 162 -10.30 -20.20 1.99
C PRO A 162 -11.28 -19.90 3.13
N ALA A 163 -12.58 -19.92 2.82
CA ALA A 163 -13.68 -19.49 3.71
C ALA A 163 -13.75 -20.21 5.07
N GLN A 164 -12.99 -21.28 5.28
CA GLN A 164 -12.96 -22.04 6.53
C GLN A 164 -12.11 -21.38 7.63
N ALA A 165 -11.31 -20.36 7.32
CA ALA A 165 -10.44 -19.70 8.31
C ALA A 165 -11.06 -18.50 9.05
N GLN A 166 -12.32 -18.13 8.77
CA GLN A 166 -12.96 -16.94 9.36
C GLN A 166 -14.13 -17.25 10.32
N ALA A 167 -14.48 -18.53 10.50
CA ALA A 167 -15.60 -18.93 11.36
C ALA A 167 -15.22 -19.11 12.84
N GLU A 168 -13.92 -19.16 13.18
CA GLU A 168 -13.48 -19.44 14.56
C GLU A 168 -13.23 -18.19 15.42
N ASP A 169 -13.14 -16.98 14.82
CA ASP A 169 -12.79 -15.74 15.55
C ASP A 169 -13.99 -14.91 16.04
N VAL A 170 -15.24 -15.34 15.80
CA VAL A 170 -16.44 -14.59 16.23
C VAL A 170 -17.08 -15.14 17.52
N GLU A 171 -16.67 -16.32 17.99
CA GLU A 171 -17.30 -16.98 19.14
C GLU A 171 -16.38 -17.12 20.37
N SER A 172 -15.59 -16.10 20.68
CA SER A 172 -14.94 -16.02 22.00
C SER A 172 -14.61 -14.59 22.43
N ALA A 173 -15.64 -13.82 22.79
CA ALA A 173 -15.50 -12.70 23.70
C ALA A 173 -16.63 -12.76 24.75
N PRO A 174 -16.37 -13.14 26.01
CA PRO A 174 -17.34 -12.96 27.08
C PRO A 174 -17.40 -11.49 27.52
N ALA A 175 -18.58 -11.12 28.01
CA ALA A 175 -18.98 -9.79 28.49
C ALA A 175 -18.17 -9.27 29.70
#